data_AF-W6TEJ8-F1
#
_entry.id   AF-W6TEJ8-F1
#
_cell.length_a   1.000
_cell.length_b   1.000
_cell.length_c   1.000
_cell.angle_alpha   90.00
_cell.angle_beta   90.00
_cell.angle_gamma   90.00
#
_symmetry.space_group_name_H-M   'P 1'
#
loop_
_entity.id
_entity.type
_entity.pdbx_description
1 polymer ?
#
loop_
_entity_poly.entity_id
_entity_poly.type
_entity_poly.pdbx_seq_one_letter_code
_entity_poly.pdbx_strand_id
1 'polypeptide(L)' 'MKESILVKIISKYSVILTMWMCAEALAKKQQFCYVILDPISRSVIEGVNEERRIFPASLTKLMTMFITFDALAKKK' A
#
# COMPACT_ATOMS: atom_id res chain seq x y z
N MET A 1 35.55 39.27 8.24
CA MET A 1 34.20 39.37 7.62
C MET A 1 33.88 38.22 6.64
N LYS A 2 34.87 37.61 5.95
CA LYS A 2 34.66 36.47 5.02
C LYS A 2 34.22 35.17 5.72
N GLU A 3 34.75 34.90 6.91
CA GLU A 3 34.42 33.73 7.76
C GLU A 3 32.92 33.63 8.07
N SER A 4 32.27 34.74 8.44
CA SER A 4 30.81 34.78 8.73
C SER A 4 29.92 34.54 7.51
N ILE A 5 30.41 34.85 6.31
CA ILE A 5 29.66 34.65 5.06
C ILE A 5 29.75 33.16 4.67
N LEU A 6 30.93 32.55 4.82
CA LEU A 6 31.16 31.12 4.60
C LEU A 6 30.28 30.25 5.50
N VAL A 7 30.17 30.58 6.80
CA VAL A 7 29.32 29.84 7.75
C VAL A 7 27.83 29.94 7.37
N LYS A 8 27.35 31.11 6.93
CA LYS A 8 25.97 31.29 6.47
C LYS A 8 25.67 30.51 5.18
N ILE A 9 26.66 30.39 4.29
CA ILE A 9 26.54 29.62 3.05
C ILE A 9 26.49 28.11 3.36
N ILE A 10 27.38 27.61 4.21
CA ILE A 10 27.41 26.20 4.63
C ILE A 10 26.12 25.81 5.35
N SER A 11 25.62 26.68 6.23
CA SER A 11 24.33 26.48 6.93
C SER A 11 23.14 26.39 5.95
N LYS A 12 23.08 27.26 4.93
CA LYS A 12 22.02 27.19 3.91
C LYS A 12 22.04 25.89 3.12
N TYR A 13 23.22 25.42 2.72
CA TYR A 13 23.34 24.17 1.96
C TYR A 13 23.06 22.92 2.82
N SER A 14 23.36 22.97 4.12
CA SER A 14 23.04 21.88 5.06
C SER A 14 21.52 21.66 5.23
N VAL A 15 20.72 22.73 5.25
CA VAL A 15 19.26 22.63 5.35
C VAL A 15 18.66 22.02 4.06
N ILE A 16 19.20 22.37 2.90
CA ILE A 16 18.73 21.82 1.61
C ILE A 16 19.06 20.32 1.51
N LEU A 17 20.25 19.91 1.97
CA LEU A 17 20.68 18.51 1.95
C LEU A 17 19.82 17.63 2.88
N THR A 18 19.50 18.12 4.07
CA THR A 18 18.66 17.40 5.04
C THR A 18 17.20 17.28 4.57
N MET A 19 16.69 18.30 3.87
CA MET A 19 15.34 18.28 3.30
C MET A 19 15.20 17.28 2.13
N TRP A 20 16.26 17.08 1.34
CA TRP A 20 16.27 16.10 0.25
C TRP A 20 16.25 14.66 0.76
N MET A 21 17.02 14.34 1.81
CA MET A 21 17.05 12.97 2.37
C MET A 21 15.75 12.55 3.05
N CYS A 22 14.93 13.49 3.53
CA CYS A 22 13.66 13.18 4.19
C CYS A 22 12.59 12.67 3.20
N ALA A 23 12.69 13.00 1.92
CA ALA A 23 11.70 12.63 0.90
C ALA A 23 11.71 11.13 0.54
N GLU A 24 12.88 10.48 0.58
CA GLU A 24 13.02 9.06 0.21
C GLU A 24 12.44 8.12 1.26
N ALA A 25 12.46 8.52 2.54
CA ALA A 25 11.92 7.73 3.64
C ALA A 25 10.39 7.59 3.58
N LEU A 26 9.69 8.56 2.97
CA LEU A 26 8.23 8.55 2.88
C LEU A 26 7.71 7.66 1.73
N ALA A 27 8.55 7.29 0.77
CA ALA A 27 8.15 6.63 -0.47
C ALA A 27 8.12 5.10 -0.40
N LYS A 28 8.14 4.50 0.81
CA LYS A 28 8.06 3.04 0.97
C LYS A 28 6.64 2.57 0.64
N LYS A 29 6.37 2.36 -0.66
CA LYS A 29 5.10 1.86 -1.20
C LYS A 29 4.75 0.53 -0.54
N GLN A 30 3.73 0.51 0.31
CA GLN A 30 3.18 -0.72 0.86
C GLN A 30 2.71 -1.61 -0.31
N GLN A 31 3.44 -2.69 -0.56
CA GLN A 31 3.19 -3.59 -1.68
C GLN A 31 2.10 -4.62 -1.35
N PHE A 32 1.87 -4.89 -0.07
CA PHE A 32 1.00 -5.97 0.38
C PHE A 32 -0.36 -5.44 0.84
N CYS A 33 -1.38 -6.28 0.65
CA CYS A 33 -2.71 -6.11 1.19
C CYS A 33 -3.22 -7.46 1.72
N TYR A 34 -3.97 -7.43 2.80
CA TYR A 34 -4.65 -8.60 3.35
C TYR A 34 -5.91 -8.19 4.09
N VAL A 35 -6.80 -9.15 4.29
CA VAL A 35 -8.00 -9.02 5.11
C VAL A 35 -8.24 -10.33 5.85
N ILE A 36 -8.60 -10.23 7.13
CA ILE A 36 -8.97 -11.34 8.00
C ILE A 36 -10.45 -11.18 8.31
N LEU A 37 -11.25 -12.20 7.97
CA LEU A 37 -12.71 -12.18 8.13
C LEU A 37 -13.13 -13.22 9.17
N ASP A 38 -14.06 -12.84 10.05
CA ASP A 38 -14.79 -13.82 10.86
C ASP A 38 -15.89 -14.47 9.98
N PRO A 39 -15.85 -15.80 9.75
CA PRO A 39 -16.84 -16.48 8.92
C PRO A 39 -18.25 -16.49 9.53
N ILE A 40 -18.40 -16.33 10.85
CA ILE A 40 -19.70 -16.38 11.53
C ILE A 40 -20.35 -15.00 11.57
N SER A 41 -19.66 -14.01 12.15
CA SER A 41 -20.18 -12.65 12.29
C SER A 41 -20.11 -11.83 10.99
N ARG A 42 -19.36 -12.31 9.99
CA ARG A 42 -19.10 -11.64 8.71
C ARG A 42 -18.42 -10.28 8.87
N SER A 43 -17.77 -10.02 10.00
CA SER A 43 -17.00 -8.81 10.22
C SER A 43 -15.55 -8.95 9.80
N VAL A 44 -14.93 -7.85 9.40
CA VAL A 44 -13.47 -7.75 9.28
C VAL A 44 -12.88 -7.73 10.70
N ILE A 45 -11.99 -8.67 10.98
CA ILE A 45 -11.22 -8.71 12.23
C ILE A 45 -10.02 -7.75 12.12
N GLU A 46 -9.33 -7.79 10.98
CA GLU A 46 -8.13 -7.00 10.70
C GLU A 46 -7.89 -6.90 9.20
N GLY A 47 -7.25 -5.83 8.73
CA GLY A 47 -6.82 -5.71 7.35
C GLY A 47 -5.82 -4.59 7.12
N VAL A 48 -5.10 -4.68 6.00
CA VAL A 48 -4.19 -3.64 5.50
C VAL A 48 -4.48 -3.40 4.03
N ASN A 49 -4.80 -2.16 3.67
CA ASN A 49 -5.16 -1.77 2.30
C ASN A 49 -6.29 -2.64 1.71
N GLU A 50 -7.27 -3.03 2.52
CA GLU A 50 -8.33 -3.98 2.16
C GLU A 50 -9.23 -3.51 1.00
N GLU A 51 -9.41 -2.20 0.84
CA GLU A 51 -10.19 -1.61 -0.26
C GLU A 51 -9.36 -1.41 -1.54
N ARG A 52 -8.06 -1.68 -1.50
CA ARG A 52 -7.17 -1.42 -2.63
C ARG A 52 -7.46 -2.39 -3.77
N ARG A 53 -7.71 -1.83 -4.95
CA ARG A 53 -7.86 -2.62 -6.18
C ARG A 53 -6.49 -3.05 -6.72
N ILE A 54 -6.30 -4.36 -6.84
CA ILE A 54 -5.11 -4.98 -7.41
C ILE A 54 -5.50 -5.99 -8.49
N PHE A 55 -4.56 -6.34 -9.37
CA PHE A 55 -4.80 -7.40 -10.35
C PHE A 55 -4.85 -8.76 -9.64
N PRO A 56 -5.99 -9.48 -9.66
CA PRO A 56 -6.17 -10.71 -8.87
C PRO A 56 -5.46 -11.94 -9.45
N ALA A 57 -4.95 -11.88 -10.68
CA ALA A 57 -4.33 -13.00 -11.39
C ALA A 57 -5.18 -14.29 -11.32
N SER A 58 -4.63 -15.39 -10.80
CA SER A 58 -5.36 -16.66 -10.70
C SER A 58 -6.47 -16.66 -9.65
N LEU A 59 -6.55 -15.67 -8.74
CA LEU A 59 -7.61 -15.60 -7.74
C LEU A 59 -9.01 -15.43 -8.37
N THR A 60 -9.09 -14.84 -9.57
CA THR A 60 -10.34 -14.73 -10.35
C THR A 60 -11.02 -16.08 -10.57
N LYS A 61 -10.24 -17.18 -10.61
CA LYS A 61 -10.78 -18.53 -10.78
C LYS A 61 -11.74 -18.94 -9.66
N LEU A 62 -11.59 -18.39 -8.44
CA LEU A 62 -12.54 -18.63 -7.35
C LEU A 62 -13.94 -18.11 -7.69
N MET A 63 -14.03 -16.92 -8.28
CA MET A 63 -15.31 -16.37 -8.74
C MET A 63 -15.86 -17.18 -9.91
N THR A 64 -15.01 -17.62 -10.84
CA THR A 64 -15.43 -18.51 -11.92
C THR A 64 -16.02 -19.81 -11.37
N MET A 65 -15.35 -20.46 -10.41
CA MET A 65 -15.86 -21.68 -9.77
C MET A 65 -17.18 -21.44 -9.05
N PHE A 66 -17.31 -20.31 -8.34
CA PHE A 66 -18.56 -19.93 -7.69
C PHE A 66 -19.72 -19.85 -8.70
N ILE A 67 -19.53 -19.14 -9.82
CA ILE A 67 -20.54 -19.01 -10.87
C ILE A 67 -20.85 -20.37 -11.51
N THR A 68 -19.84 -21.16 -11.82
CA THR A 68 -20.02 -22.48 -12.45
C THR A 68 -20.83 -23.42 -11.55
N PHE A 69 -20.49 -23.52 -10.26
CA PHE A 69 -21.23 -24.37 -9.33
C PHE A 69 -22.63 -23.85 -9.03
N ASP A 70 -22.83 -22.54 -8.99
CA ASP A 70 -24.17 -21.94 -8.87
C ASP A 70 -25.06 -22.29 -10.08
N ALA A 71 -24.52 -22.26 -11.30
CA ALA A 71 -25.23 -22.67 -12.51
C ALA A 71 -25.60 -24.17 -12.47
N LEU A 72 -24.66 -25.03 -12.10
CA LEU A 72 -24.87 -26.47 -11.95
C LEU A 72 -25.93 -26.77 -10.89
N ALA A 73 -25.89 -26.10 -9.73
CA ALA A 73 -26.89 -26.23 -8.67
C ALA A 73 -28.29 -25.81 -9.14
N LYS A 74 -28.36 -24.81 -10.02
CA LYS A 74 -29.60 -24.32 -10.65
C LYS A 74 -30.03 -25.14 -11.88
N LYS A 75 -29.30 -26.20 -12.24
CA LYS A 75 -29.52 -27.03 -13.44
C LYS A 75 -29.61 -26.22 -14.73
N LYS A 76 -28.77 -25.18 -14.84
CA LYS A 76 -28.62 -24.36 -16.04
C LYS A 76 -27.41 -24.79 -16.86
#